data_AF-A0AAU7Q796-F1
#
_entry.id   AF-A0AAU7Q796-F1
#
_cell.length_a   1.000
_cell.length_b   1.000
_cell.length_c   1.000
_cell.angle_alpha   90.00
_cell.angle_beta   90.00
_cell.angle_gamma   90.00
#
_symmetry.space_group_name_H-M   'P 1'
#
loop_
_entity.id
_entity.type
_entity.pdbx_description
1 polymer ?
#
loop_
_entity_poly.entity_id
_entity_poly.type
_entity_poly.pdbx_seq_one_letter_code
_entity_poly.pdbx_strand_id
1 'polypeptide(L)'
;MKQLTGKANYNSFTAYSKNKWGDDTDFVDNPELIASSIKYATRSALAFWDINKLYKYADNGIDMDASYLITNIVNPGTHSKESRYKNLIKFSQIGIFELI
;
A
#
# COMPACT_ATOMS: atom_id res chain seq x y z
N MET A 1 1.85 -5.30 4.54
CA MET A 1 2.98 -4.91 3.65
C MET A 1 2.59 -5.14 2.19
N LYS A 2 2.78 -4.16 1.30
CA LYS A 2 2.54 -4.32 -0.14
C LYS A 2 3.81 -4.81 -0.83
N GLN A 3 3.69 -5.88 -1.61
CA GLN A 3 4.73 -6.33 -2.55
C GLN A 3 4.78 -5.35 -3.74
N LEU A 4 5.61 -4.31 -3.67
CA LEU A 4 5.76 -3.33 -4.75
C LEU A 4 6.47 -3.98 -5.94
N THR A 5 5.87 -3.89 -7.14
CA THR A 5 6.36 -4.55 -8.34
C THR A 5 6.25 -3.65 -9.56
N GLY A 6 7.14 -3.82 -10.53
CA GLY A 6 7.15 -3.11 -11.81
C GLY A 6 7.97 -1.82 -11.79
N LYS A 7 8.73 -1.59 -12.86
CA LYS A 7 9.69 -0.46 -12.99
C LYS A 7 9.06 0.91 -12.75
N ALA A 8 7.84 1.14 -13.24
CA ALA A 8 7.13 2.41 -13.04
C ALA A 8 6.84 2.69 -11.55
N ASN A 9 6.52 1.65 -10.78
CA ASN A 9 6.30 1.77 -9.34
C ASN A 9 7.61 2.04 -8.58
N TYR A 10 8.72 1.42 -8.98
CA TYR A 10 10.03 1.70 -8.40
C TYR A 10 10.53 3.12 -8.70
N ASN A 11 10.33 3.59 -9.93
CA ASN A 11 10.58 5.00 -10.29
C ASN A 11 9.76 5.96 -9.42
N SER A 12 8.46 5.69 -9.28
CA SER A 12 7.57 6.53 -8.48
C SER A 12 7.96 6.53 -7.00
N PHE A 13 8.36 5.38 -6.46
CA PHE A 13 8.81 5.27 -5.08
C PHE A 13 10.14 5.97 -4.82
N THR A 14 11.07 5.92 -5.78
CA THR A 14 12.34 6.66 -5.76
C THR A 14 12.08 8.17 -5.67
N ALA A 15 11.27 8.71 -6.60
CA ALA A 15 10.92 10.12 -6.59
C ALA A 15 10.17 10.55 -5.31
N TYR A 16 9.22 9.73 -4.86
CA TYR A 16 8.47 9.98 -3.64
C TYR A 16 9.38 9.99 -2.40
N SER A 17 10.32 9.05 -2.30
CA SER A 17 11.22 8.94 -1.17
C SER A 17 12.17 10.12 -1.06
N LYS A 18 12.71 10.58 -2.20
CA LYS A 18 13.50 11.80 -2.28
C LYS A 18 12.70 13.02 -1.81
N ASN A 19 11.48 13.19 -2.32
CA ASN A 19 10.65 14.34 -1.99
C ASN A 19 10.17 14.36 -0.52
N LYS A 20 9.76 13.21 0.03
CA LYS A 20 9.15 13.12 1.36
C LYS A 20 10.15 12.91 2.49
N TRP A 21 11.27 12.26 2.22
CA TRP A 21 12.23 11.85 3.25
C TRP A 21 13.69 12.22 2.95
N GLY A 22 13.97 12.92 1.84
CA GLY A 22 15.35 13.25 1.44
C GLY A 22 16.21 12.02 1.15
N ASP A 23 15.58 10.89 0.82
CA ASP A 23 16.26 9.62 0.58
C ASP A 23 16.54 9.47 -0.92
N ASP A 24 17.80 9.60 -1.31
CA ASP A 24 18.28 9.57 -2.70
C ASP A 24 18.53 8.15 -3.25
N THR A 25 18.09 7.11 -2.54
CA THR A 25 18.23 5.71 -2.97
C THR A 25 17.45 5.46 -4.27
N ASP A 26 18.10 4.88 -5.29
CA ASP A 26 17.45 4.44 -6.52
C ASP A 26 16.90 3.00 -6.37
N PHE A 27 15.57 2.87 -6.28
CA PHE A 27 14.90 1.59 -6.13
C PHE A 27 14.62 0.87 -7.46
N VAL A 28 14.91 1.49 -8.61
CA VAL A 28 14.92 0.80 -9.91
C VAL A 28 16.16 -0.06 -10.01
N ASP A 29 17.31 0.49 -9.60
CA ASP A 29 18.59 -0.21 -9.64
C ASP A 29 18.78 -1.16 -8.45
N ASN A 30 18.13 -0.87 -7.31
CA ASN A 30 18.25 -1.65 -6.06
C ASN A 30 16.87 -2.11 -5.51
N PRO A 31 16.03 -2.81 -6.30
CA PRO A 31 14.66 -3.17 -5.89
C PRO A 31 14.63 -4.15 -4.70
N GLU A 32 15.66 -4.95 -4.50
CA GLU A 32 15.83 -5.90 -3.40
C GLU A 32 15.90 -5.23 -2.02
N LEU A 33 16.27 -3.95 -1.96
CA LEU A 33 16.25 -3.16 -0.72
C LEU A 33 14.83 -3.06 -0.15
N ILE A 34 13.80 -3.06 -1.00
CA ILE A 34 12.40 -3.03 -0.56
C ILE A 34 12.04 -4.32 0.18
N ALA A 35 12.56 -5.47 -0.26
CA ALA A 35 12.26 -6.77 0.34
C ALA A 35 13.11 -7.06 1.59
N SER A 36 14.36 -6.59 1.61
CA SER A 36 15.35 -6.87 2.67
C SER A 36 15.31 -5.88 3.84
N SER A 37 14.66 -4.72 3.68
CA SER A 37 14.58 -3.68 4.72
C SER A 37 13.14 -3.40 5.14
N ILE A 38 12.83 -3.56 6.43
CA ILE A 38 11.51 -3.22 6.98
C ILE A 38 11.16 -1.73 6.81
N LYS A 39 12.18 -0.85 6.84
CA LYS A 39 12.03 0.59 6.57
C LYS A 39 11.50 0.80 5.15
N TYR A 40 12.17 0.21 4.15
CA TYR A 40 11.80 0.40 2.74
C TYR A 40 10.53 -0.36 2.36
N ALA A 41 10.29 -1.53 2.93
CA ALA A 41 9.03 -2.26 2.79
C ALA A 41 7.85 -1.41 3.30
N THR A 42 8.00 -0.76 4.47
CA THR A 42 6.92 0.04 5.07
C THR A 42 6.70 1.32 4.27
N ARG A 43 7.79 2.03 3.94
CA ARG A 43 7.75 3.26 3.16
C ARG A 43 7.19 3.07 1.76
N SER A 44 7.54 1.97 1.08
CA SER A 44 6.99 1.67 -0.25
C SER A 44 5.49 1.39 -0.22
N ALA A 45 4.99 0.72 0.83
CA ALA A 45 3.56 0.54 1.04
C ALA A 45 2.84 1.88 1.27
N LEU A 46 3.40 2.76 2.12
CA LEU A 46 2.87 4.10 2.39
C LEU A 46 2.90 4.99 1.14
N ALA A 47 4.00 4.99 0.39
CA ALA A 47 4.13 5.75 -0.85
C ALA A 47 3.10 5.31 -1.88
N PHE A 48 2.93 3.99 -2.09
CA PHE A 48 1.90 3.47 -3.00
C PHE A 48 0.49 3.89 -2.57
N TRP A 49 0.22 3.88 -1.26
CA TRP A 49 -1.06 4.32 -0.70
C TRP A 49 -1.34 5.81 -0.97
N ASP A 50 -0.37 6.68 -0.74
CA ASP A 50 -0.52 8.13 -0.94
C ASP A 50 -0.56 8.51 -2.44
N ILE A 51 0.34 7.97 -3.25
CA ILE A 51 0.40 8.24 -4.70
C ILE A 51 -0.93 7.91 -5.39
N ASN A 52 -1.54 6.78 -5.03
CA ASN A 52 -2.83 6.36 -5.59
C ASN A 52 -4.03 6.97 -4.85
N LYS A 53 -3.80 7.83 -3.86
CA LYS A 53 -4.83 8.49 -3.04
C LYS A 53 -5.84 7.51 -2.43
N LEU A 54 -5.36 6.34 -2.01
CA LEU A 54 -6.23 5.25 -1.56
C LEU A 54 -7.00 5.60 -0.28
N TYR A 55 -6.45 6.50 0.54
CA TYR A 55 -7.13 7.06 1.71
C TYR A 55 -8.49 7.66 1.35
N LYS A 56 -8.64 8.30 0.17
CA LYS A 56 -9.93 8.89 -0.24
C LYS A 56 -11.05 7.88 -0.37
N TYR A 57 -10.73 6.63 -0.71
CA TYR A 57 -11.72 5.56 -0.76
C TYR A 57 -11.98 5.01 0.64
N ALA A 58 -10.94 4.91 1.47
CA ALA A 58 -11.05 4.44 2.86
C ALA A 58 -11.84 5.43 3.75
N ASP A 59 -11.71 6.73 3.50
CA ASP A 59 -12.41 7.80 4.23
C ASP A 59 -13.93 7.74 4.04
N ASN A 60 -14.43 7.04 3.01
CA ASN A 60 -15.86 6.84 2.79
C ASN A 60 -16.46 5.74 3.68
N GLY A 61 -15.63 4.97 4.40
CA GLY A 61 -16.08 3.98 5.38
C GLY A 61 -15.44 2.61 5.23
N ILE A 62 -15.76 1.75 6.19
CA ILE A 62 -15.33 0.35 6.25
C ILE A 62 -16.41 -0.52 5.61
N ASP A 63 -16.50 -0.49 4.29
CA ASP A 63 -17.48 -1.27 3.52
C ASP A 63 -16.84 -2.09 2.39
N MET A 64 -17.67 -2.91 1.74
CA MET A 64 -17.23 -3.80 0.67
C MET A 64 -16.77 -3.03 -0.57
N ASP A 65 -17.46 -1.96 -0.93
CA ASP A 65 -17.20 -1.19 -2.15
C ASP A 65 -15.85 -0.47 -2.05
N ALA A 66 -15.59 0.21 -0.93
CA ALA A 66 -14.30 0.82 -0.62
C ALA A 66 -13.17 -0.22 -0.63
N SER A 67 -13.37 -1.36 0.03
CA SER A 67 -12.40 -2.46 0.06
C SER A 67 -12.11 -3.03 -1.34
N TYR A 68 -13.13 -3.16 -2.19
CA TYR A 68 -13.01 -3.71 -3.53
C TYR A 68 -12.31 -2.72 -4.48
N LEU A 69 -12.65 -1.44 -4.41
CA LEU A 69 -11.99 -0.38 -5.18
C LEU A 69 -10.49 -0.32 -4.84
N ILE A 70 -10.15 -0.27 -3.55
CA ILE A 70 -8.77 -0.30 -3.08
C ILE A 70 -8.06 -1.58 -3.55
N THR A 71 -8.71 -2.74 -3.43
CA THR A 71 -8.13 -4.01 -3.88
C THR A 71 -7.84 -4.03 -5.38
N ASN A 72 -8.73 -3.47 -6.20
CA ASN A 72 -8.54 -3.39 -7.66
C ASN A 72 -7.34 -2.53 -8.03
N ILE A 73 -7.04 -1.47 -7.26
CA ILE A 73 -5.85 -0.64 -7.50
C ILE A 73 -4.58 -1.36 -7.01
N VAL A 74 -4.65 -2.01 -5.85
CA VAL A 74 -3.52 -2.71 -5.24
C VAL A 74 -3.07 -3.93 -6.06
N ASN A 75 -4.02 -4.72 -6.57
CA ASN A 75 -3.76 -5.92 -7.34
C ASN A 75 -4.91 -6.19 -8.34
N PRO A 76 -4.91 -5.53 -9.50
CA PRO A 76 -5.94 -5.69 -10.51
C PRO A 76 -6.14 -7.16 -10.90
N GLY A 77 -7.39 -7.57 -11.14
CA GLY A 77 -7.71 -8.94 -11.58
C GLY A 77 -7.62 -10.02 -10.49
N THR A 78 -7.32 -9.68 -9.23
CA THR A 78 -7.27 -10.69 -8.17
C THR A 78 -8.65 -11.30 -7.84
N HIS A 79 -8.66 -12.60 -7.54
CA HIS A 79 -9.82 -13.32 -6.99
C HIS A 79 -9.95 -13.18 -5.46
N SER A 80 -9.01 -12.48 -4.81
CA SER A 80 -8.95 -12.39 -3.33
C SER A 80 -9.77 -11.26 -2.71
N LYS A 81 -10.62 -10.55 -3.48
CA LYS A 81 -11.33 -9.35 -3.01
C LYS A 81 -12.21 -9.63 -1.78
N GLU A 82 -13.00 -10.70 -1.87
CA GLU A 82 -13.89 -11.09 -0.77
C GLU A 82 -13.11 -11.46 0.50
N SER A 83 -12.01 -12.21 0.35
CA SER A 83 -11.14 -12.55 1.49
C SER A 83 -10.51 -11.32 2.13
N ARG A 84 -10.07 -10.33 1.33
CA ARG A 84 -9.53 -9.06 1.82
C ARG A 84 -10.58 -8.26 2.60
N TYR A 85 -11.81 -8.22 2.10
CA TYR A 85 -12.92 -7.58 2.81
C TYR A 85 -13.26 -8.30 4.13
N LYS A 86 -13.32 -9.65 4.13
CA LYS A 86 -13.52 -10.43 5.36
C LYS A 86 -12.45 -10.15 6.42
N ASN A 87 -11.19 -10.00 6.00
CA ASN A 87 -10.10 -9.62 6.91
C ASN A 87 -10.28 -8.19 7.46
N LEU A 88 -10.68 -7.23 6.62
CA LEU A 88 -10.97 -5.86 7.05
C LEU A 88 -12.05 -5.83 8.14
N ILE A 89 -13.17 -6.53 7.91
CA ILE A 89 -14.27 -6.60 8.90
C ILE A 89 -13.80 -7.27 10.18
N LYS A 90 -13.05 -8.38 10.10
CA LYS A 90 -12.48 -9.04 11.28
C LYS A 90 -11.60 -8.07 12.09
N PHE A 91 -10.71 -7.33 11.42
CA PHE A 91 -9.83 -6.36 12.08
C PHE A 91 -10.61 -5.20 12.71
N SER A 92 -11.65 -4.71 12.05
CA SER A 92 -12.54 -3.69 12.61
C SER A 92 -13.29 -4.20 13.84
N GLN A 93 -13.82 -5.42 13.81
CA GLN A 93 -14.59 -6.01 14.91
C GLN A 93 -13.77 -6.27 16.17
N ILE A 94 -12.47 -6.59 16.02
CA ILE A 94 -11.58 -6.76 17.18
C ILE A 94 -11.03 -5.42 17.70
N GLY A 95 -11.49 -4.29 17.16
CA GLY A 95 -11.11 -2.95 17.61
C GLY A 95 -9.66 -2.56 17.32
N ILE A 96 -8.97 -3.24 16.37
CA ILE A 96 -7.52 -3.03 16.18
C ILE A 96 -7.17 -1.60 15.75
N PHE A 97 -8.12 -0.88 15.13
CA PHE A 97 -7.95 0.50 14.68
C PHE A 97 -8.23 1.54 15.77
N GLU A 98 -8.78 1.12 16.92
CA GLU A 98 -9.08 1.98 18.07
C GLU A 98 -7.94 1.94 19.12
N LEU A 99 -6.93 1.10 18.90
CA LEU A 99 -5.82 0.84 19.84
C LEU A 99 -4.59 1.75 19.62
N ILE A 100 -4.68 2.75 18.74
CA ILE A 100 -3.55 3.59 18.31
C ILE A 100 -3.86 5.08 18.49
#